data_AF-A0A0D1CQ98-F1
#
_entry.id   AF-A0A0D1CQ98-F1
#
_cell.length_a   1.000
_cell.length_b   1.000
_cell.length_c   1.000
_cell.angle_alpha   90.00
_cell.angle_beta   90.00
_cell.angle_gamma   90.00
#
_symmetry.space_group_name_H-M   'P 1'
#
loop_
_entity.id
_entity.type
_entity.pdbx_description
1 polymer ?
#
loop_
_entity_poly.entity_id
_entity_poly.type
_entity_poly.pdbx_seq_one_letter_code
_entity_poly.pdbx_strand_id
1 'polypeptide(L)'
;MKYVAVVAIGALAACTAPPAQPVDPAGYVTPDYAVPFAIRALLPRGITAADVRERDGCYAYSLRGTLYPVQRPDGGQYCIG
;
A
#
# COMPACT_ATOMS: atom_id res chain seq x y z
N MET A 1 47.73 -1.14 0.71
CA MET A 1 47.23 -0.15 1.69
C MET A 1 46.36 0.86 0.96
N LYS A 2 45.04 0.81 1.13
CA LYS A 2 44.12 1.89 0.76
C LYS A 2 43.00 1.90 1.80
N TYR A 3 43.09 2.86 2.72
CA TYR A 3 42.06 3.16 3.70
C TYR A 3 40.90 3.83 2.96
N VAL A 4 39.74 3.19 2.93
CA VAL A 4 38.49 3.86 2.56
C VAL A 4 37.76 4.12 3.87
N ALA A 5 37.78 5.39 4.28
CA ALA A 5 37.06 5.89 5.44
C ALA A 5 35.56 5.71 5.22
N VAL A 6 34.94 4.79 5.96
CA VAL A 6 33.48 4.67 6.03
C VAL A 6 33.00 5.72 7.01
N VAL A 7 32.53 6.84 6.48
CA VAL A 7 31.86 7.89 7.25
C VAL A 7 30.52 7.34 7.72
N ALA A 8 30.46 6.95 8.99
CA ALA A 8 29.22 6.57 9.67
C ALA A 8 28.37 7.82 9.87
N ILE A 9 27.41 8.06 8.97
CA ILE A 9 26.36 9.05 9.15
C ILE A 9 25.23 8.38 9.93
N GLY A 10 25.06 8.79 11.19
CA GLY A 10 23.99 8.33 12.05
C GLY A 10 22.62 8.60 11.44
N ALA A 11 21.89 7.52 11.15
CA ALA A 11 20.49 7.61 10.76
C ALA A 11 19.65 7.71 12.04
N LEU A 12 19.05 8.88 12.25
CA LEU A 12 17.85 9.01 13.08
C LEU A 12 16.84 7.98 12.55
N ALA A 13 16.58 6.94 13.33
CA ALA A 13 15.58 5.93 13.02
C ALA A 13 14.19 6.60 13.09
N ALA A 14 13.80 7.29 12.02
CA ALA A 14 12.41 7.53 11.74
C ALA A 14 11.80 6.13 11.55
N CYS A 15 10.99 5.69 12.52
CA CYS A 15 10.12 4.53 12.37
C CYS A 15 9.12 4.82 11.25
N THR A 16 9.59 4.78 10.02
CA THR A 16 8.76 4.79 8.83
C THR A 16 8.28 3.37 8.69
N ALA A 17 6.97 3.17 8.85
CA ALA A 17 6.37 1.89 8.53
C ALA A 17 6.83 1.50 7.11
N PRO A 18 7.30 0.26 6.90
CA PRO A 18 7.81 -0.14 5.60
C PRO A 18 6.74 0.13 4.53
N PRO A 19 7.14 0.68 3.37
CA PRO A 19 6.20 0.98 2.31
C PRO A 19 5.43 -0.29 1.93
N ALA A 20 4.13 -0.12 1.68
CA ALA A 20 3.25 -1.20 1.25
C ALA A 20 3.89 -1.97 0.09
N GLN A 21 4.12 -3.26 0.30
CA GLN A 21 4.61 -4.12 -0.78
C GLN A 21 3.49 -4.32 -1.80
N PRO A 22 3.80 -4.37 -3.10
CA PRO A 22 2.81 -4.71 -4.12
C PRO A 22 2.16 -6.06 -3.84
N VAL A 23 0.88 -6.19 -4.19
CA VAL A 23 0.16 -7.47 -4.16
C VAL A 23 0.14 -8.09 -5.56
N ASP A 24 0.00 -9.42 -5.61
CA ASP A 24 -0.28 -10.13 -6.85
C ASP A 24 -1.63 -9.66 -7.43
N PRO A 25 -1.67 -9.14 -8.67
CA PRO A 25 -2.90 -8.68 -9.30
C PRO A 25 -3.92 -9.80 -9.56
N ALA A 26 -3.53 -11.08 -9.53
CA ALA A 26 -4.43 -12.18 -9.83
C ALA A 26 -5.65 -12.20 -8.89
N GLY A 27 -6.85 -12.26 -9.49
CA GLY A 27 -8.13 -12.31 -8.79
C GLY A 27 -8.68 -10.96 -8.31
N TYR A 28 -7.92 -9.87 -8.43
CA TYR A 28 -8.41 -8.52 -8.12
C TYR A 28 -9.29 -8.00 -9.25
N VAL A 29 -10.51 -7.59 -8.92
CA VAL A 29 -11.49 -7.05 -9.86
C VAL A 29 -11.93 -5.65 -9.45
N THR A 30 -12.48 -4.87 -10.38
CA THR A 30 -13.15 -3.63 -10.03
C THR A 30 -14.44 -3.98 -9.29
N PRO A 31 -14.66 -3.47 -8.07
CA PRO A 31 -15.90 -3.74 -7.34
C PRO A 31 -17.10 -3.16 -8.12
N ASP A 32 -18.19 -3.92 -8.18
CA ASP A 32 -19.46 -3.52 -8.81
C ASP A 32 -20.38 -2.74 -7.84
N TYR A 33 -19.92 -2.53 -6.61
CA TYR A 33 -20.56 -1.74 -5.57
C TYR A 33 -19.76 -0.48 -5.22
N ALA A 34 -20.39 0.41 -4.46
CA ALA A 34 -19.72 1.61 -3.96
C ALA A 34 -18.61 1.25 -2.97
N VAL A 35 -17.37 1.67 -3.26
CA VAL A 35 -16.23 1.46 -2.36
C VAL A 35 -16.54 1.99 -0.95
N PRO A 36 -16.39 1.17 0.10
CA PRO A 36 -16.73 1.57 1.46
C PRO A 36 -15.98 2.81 1.93
N PHE A 37 -16.60 3.60 2.81
CA PHE A 37 -16.00 4.83 3.34
C PHE A 37 -14.65 4.57 4.02
N ALA A 38 -14.53 3.50 4.79
CA ALA A 38 -13.28 3.13 5.47
C ALA A 38 -12.12 2.92 4.48
N ILE A 39 -12.39 2.29 3.33
CA ILE A 39 -11.40 2.08 2.28
C ILE A 39 -11.00 3.42 1.67
N ARG A 40 -11.98 4.25 1.28
CA ARG A 40 -11.74 5.58 0.70
C ARG A 40 -10.91 6.49 1.61
N ALA A 41 -11.14 6.43 2.92
CA ALA A 41 -10.42 7.23 3.91
C ALA A 41 -8.93 6.85 4.04
N LEU A 42 -8.56 5.62 3.64
CA LEU A 42 -7.20 5.10 3.73
C LEU A 42 -6.45 5.16 2.40
N LEU A 43 -7.10 5.63 1.33
CA LEU A 43 -6.44 5.79 0.03
C LEU A 43 -5.39 6.90 0.07
N PRO A 44 -4.23 6.71 -0.57
CA PRO A 44 -3.26 7.79 -0.75
C PRO A 44 -3.87 8.97 -1.53
N ARG A 45 -3.29 10.15 -1.36
CA ARG A 45 -3.72 11.33 -2.13
C ARG A 45 -3.62 11.07 -3.63
N GLY A 46 -4.66 11.46 -4.37
CA GLY A 46 -4.74 11.28 -5.82
C GLY A 46 -5.23 9.91 -6.27
N ILE A 47 -5.39 8.95 -5.35
CA ILE A 47 -6.05 7.67 -5.62
C ILE A 47 -7.53 7.83 -5.36
N THR A 48 -8.35 7.36 -6.29
CA THR A 48 -9.80 7.46 -6.25
C THR A 48 -10.45 6.09 -6.12
N ALA A 49 -11.77 6.05 -5.90
CA ALA A 49 -12.53 4.80 -5.88
C ALA A 49 -12.43 4.02 -7.21
N ALA A 50 -12.19 4.70 -8.35
CA ALA A 50 -12.03 4.04 -9.65
C ALA A 50 -10.73 3.21 -9.75
N ASP A 51 -9.73 3.56 -8.94
CA ASP A 51 -8.44 2.86 -8.89
C ASP A 51 -8.49 1.63 -7.97
N VAL A 52 -9.56 1.48 -7.18
CA VAL A 52 -9.71 0.39 -6.22
C VAL A 52 -10.02 -0.91 -6.92
N ARG A 53 -9.43 -1.98 -6.41
CA ARG A 53 -9.72 -3.37 -6.77
C ARG A 53 -9.97 -4.18 -5.51
N GLU A 54 -10.76 -5.22 -5.64
CA GLU A 54 -11.12 -6.11 -4.54
C GLU A 54 -10.93 -7.58 -4.93
N ARG A 55 -10.53 -8.39 -3.95
CA ARG A 55 -10.43 -9.85 -4.04
C ARG A 55 -10.78 -10.45 -2.68
N ASP A 56 -11.82 -11.28 -2.63
CA ASP A 56 -12.26 -12.00 -1.43
C ASP A 56 -12.46 -11.08 -0.20
N GLY A 57 -13.01 -9.89 -0.43
CA GLY A 57 -13.21 -8.84 0.57
C GLY A 57 -11.97 -8.00 0.86
N CYS A 58 -10.80 -8.29 0.30
CA CYS A 58 -9.56 -7.54 0.49
C CYS A 58 -9.38 -6.45 -0.58
N TYR A 59 -9.06 -5.23 -0.14
CA TYR A 59 -9.00 -4.06 -1.04
C TYR A 59 -7.55 -3.66 -1.35
N ALA A 60 -7.32 -3.34 -2.61
CA ALA A 60 -6.07 -2.80 -3.15
C ALA A 60 -6.39 -1.60 -4.05
N TYR A 61 -5.39 -0.80 -4.38
CA TYR A 61 -5.51 0.28 -5.35
C TYR A 61 -4.43 0.18 -6.42
N SER A 62 -4.79 0.53 -7.66
CA SER A 62 -3.86 0.59 -8.77
C SER A 62 -3.14 1.92 -8.77
N LEU A 63 -1.81 1.88 -8.80
CA LEU A 63 -0.96 3.04 -9.04
C LEU A 63 0.01 2.68 -10.16
N ARG A 64 -0.18 3.33 -11.32
CA ARG A 64 0.67 3.14 -12.51
C ARG A 64 0.74 1.67 -12.96
N GLY A 65 -0.36 0.94 -12.86
CA GLY A 65 -0.45 -0.48 -13.25
C GLY A 65 0.01 -1.47 -12.19
N THR A 66 0.56 -1.01 -11.07
CA THR A 66 0.93 -1.85 -9.93
C THR A 66 -0.19 -1.81 -8.89
N LEU A 67 -0.55 -2.95 -8.31
CA LEU A 67 -1.52 -3.03 -7.22
C LEU A 67 -0.83 -2.96 -5.87
N TYR A 68 -1.29 -2.05 -5.03
CA TYR A 68 -0.84 -1.89 -3.65
C TYR A 68 -2.00 -2.14 -2.69
N PRO A 69 -1.77 -2.78 -1.53
CA PRO A 69 -2.82 -3.02 -0.57
C PRO A 69 -3.30 -1.69 0.01
N VAL A 70 -4.60 -1.56 0.23
CA VAL A 70 -5.12 -0.52 1.11
C VAL A 70 -4.68 -0.88 2.52
N GLN A 71 -3.74 -0.12 3.09
CA GLN A 71 -3.15 -0.45 4.38
C GLN A 71 -4.05 -0.02 5.54
N ARG A 72 -4.22 -0.93 6.49
CA ARG A 72 -4.71 -0.63 7.83
C ARG A 72 -3.61 0.07 8.64
N PRO A 73 -3.98 0.80 9.70
CA PRO A 73 -3.00 1.42 10.60
C PRO A 73 -2.02 0.44 11.26
N ASP A 74 -2.38 -0.83 11.36
CA ASP A 74 -1.54 -1.90 11.90
C ASP A 74 -0.57 -2.51 10.85
N GLY A 75 -0.55 -1.98 9.62
CA GLY A 75 0.33 -2.40 8.54
C GLY A 75 -0.20 -3.57 7.70
N GLY A 76 -1.32 -4.19 8.08
CA GLY A 76 -1.96 -5.23 7.28
C GLY A 76 -2.79 -4.67 6.12
N GLN A 77 -3.17 -5.53 5.18
CA GLN A 77 -4.16 -5.16 4.16
C GLN A 77 -5.56 -5.02 4.80
N TYR A 78 -6.35 -4.08 4.30
CA TYR A 78 -7.74 -3.91 4.71
C TYR A 78 -8.63 -4.90 3.96
N CYS A 79 -9.27 -5.80 4.71
CA CYS A 79 -10.26 -6.74 4.20
C CYS A 79 -11.58 -6.59 4.98
N ILE A 80 -12.70 -6.65 4.27
CA ILE A 80 -14.07 -6.65 4.80
C ILE A 80 -14.66 -7.99 4.38
N GLY A 81 -14.48 -9.00 5.23
CA GLY A 81 -14.99 -10.36 5.08
C GLY A 81 -15.29 -10.92 6.45
#